data_AF-A0A2H6MU15-F1
#
_entry.id   AF-A0A2H6MU15-F1
#
_cell.length_a   1.000
_cell.length_b   1.000
_cell.length_c   1.000
_cell.angle_alpha   90.00
_cell.angle_beta   90.00
_cell.angle_gamma   90.00
#
_symmetry.space_group_name_H-M   'P 1'
#
loop_
_entity.id
_entity.type
_entity.pdbx_description
1 polymer ?
#
loop_
_entity_poly.entity_id
_entity_poly.type
_entity_poly.pdbx_seq_one_letter_code
_entity_poly.pdbx_strand_id
1 'polypeptide(L)'
;DECNMAYHIYCLNPPLSKIPEDEDWYCPSCKNDSNEVVKAGEKLKQSKKKAKMPSACTDSQRDWGKGMACVGRTKECTIVPSNHYGPIPGVPVGATWKFRVQVSEAGVHRPHVGGIHGRSNDGAYSLVLAGGFEDEVDRGDEFTYTGSGGRDLSGNKRIGEHSFDQTLTHMNRALALNCDAPLDDKNGAESKNWRAGKPVRVVRSSKGRRISKYAPEEGNRYDGIYKVVKYWPEIGKCG
;
A
#
# COMPACT_ATOMS: atom_id res chain seq x y z
N ASP A 1 28.34 -8.04 -6.40
CA ASP A 1 27.44 -7.44 -7.42
C ASP A 1 26.44 -6.38 -6.93
N GLU A 2 26.39 -6.00 -5.65
CA GLU A 2 25.26 -5.17 -5.16
C GLU A 2 25.53 -3.66 -5.04
N CYS A 3 26.72 -3.15 -5.37
CA CYS A 3 27.02 -1.71 -5.34
C CYS A 3 27.77 -1.25 -6.60
N ASN A 4 27.04 -0.65 -7.56
CA ASN A 4 27.61 -0.13 -8.81
C ASN A 4 28.07 1.33 -8.73
N MET A 5 28.28 1.86 -7.52
CA MET A 5 28.69 3.26 -7.31
C MET A 5 30.22 3.35 -7.17
N ALA A 6 30.85 4.19 -7.99
CA ALA A 6 32.27 4.51 -7.85
C ALA A 6 32.48 5.52 -6.71
N TYR A 7 33.38 5.21 -5.78
CA TYR A 7 33.74 6.11 -4.68
C TYR A 7 35.24 6.42 -4.72
N HIS A 8 35.61 7.66 -4.45
CA HIS A 8 36.99 8.00 -4.10
C HIS A 8 37.26 7.58 -2.65
N ILE A 9 38.37 6.88 -2.39
CA ILE A 9 38.72 6.40 -1.03
C ILE A 9 38.79 7.53 0.01
N TYR A 10 39.19 8.74 -0.41
CA TYR A 10 39.27 9.93 0.46
C TYR A 10 37.95 10.69 0.62
N CYS A 11 36.93 10.40 -0.21
CA CYS A 11 35.59 11.00 -0.08
C CYS A 11 34.66 10.17 0.82
N LEU A 12 35.10 8.99 1.25
CA LEU A 12 34.36 8.16 2.20
C LEU A 12 34.37 8.80 3.58
N ASN A 13 33.36 8.48 4.40
CA ASN A 13 33.30 8.89 5.79
C ASN A 13 33.16 7.65 6.69
N PRO A 14 34.20 7.27 7.45
CA PRO A 14 35.54 7.87 7.48
C PRO A 14 36.33 7.62 6.18
N PRO A 15 37.28 8.51 5.81
CA PRO A 15 38.09 8.35 4.61
C PRO A 15 39.06 7.17 4.77
N LEU A 16 39.23 6.41 3.70
CA LEU A 16 40.17 5.30 3.65
C LEU A 16 41.53 5.77 3.15
N SER A 17 42.59 5.32 3.83
CA SER A 17 43.98 5.62 3.48
C SER A 17 44.55 4.71 2.38
N LYS A 18 43.96 3.54 2.17
CA LYS A 18 44.32 2.60 1.09
C LYS A 18 43.09 1.89 0.54
N ILE A 19 43.19 1.39 -0.68
CA ILE A 19 42.16 0.55 -1.29
C ILE A 19 42.07 -0.74 -0.45
N PRO A 20 40.88 -1.15 0.00
CA PRO A 20 40.68 -2.42 0.70
C PRO A 20 41.13 -3.60 -0.15
N GLU A 21 41.87 -4.54 0.46
CA GLU A 21 42.37 -5.75 -0.21
C GLU A 21 41.39 -6.93 -0.07
N ASP A 22 40.36 -6.80 0.78
CA ASP A 22 39.33 -7.82 0.99
C ASP A 22 38.34 -7.86 -0.20
N GLU A 23 38.08 -9.06 -0.74
CA GLU A 23 37.10 -9.28 -1.81
C GLU A 23 35.66 -8.91 -1.42
N ASP A 24 35.37 -8.91 -0.11
CA ASP A 24 34.06 -8.63 0.48
C ASP A 24 33.94 -7.21 1.08
N TRP A 25 34.67 -6.23 0.53
CA TRP A 25 34.52 -4.85 0.99
C TRP A 25 33.23 -4.20 0.45
N TYR A 26 32.40 -3.69 1.36
CA TYR A 26 31.19 -2.92 1.05
C TYR A 26 31.35 -1.46 1.51
N CYS A 27 30.88 -0.51 0.70
CA CYS A 27 30.91 0.90 1.06
C CYS A 27 30.07 1.17 2.33
N PRO A 28 30.31 2.27 3.08
CA PRO A 28 29.57 2.57 4.32
C PRO A 28 28.04 2.61 4.18
N SER A 29 27.52 2.83 2.96
CA SER A 29 26.09 2.81 2.67
C SER A 29 25.54 1.40 2.41
N CYS A 30 26.35 0.50 1.88
CA CYS A 30 25.98 -0.88 1.56
C CYS A 30 26.42 -1.89 2.63
N LYS A 31 27.34 -1.50 3.50
CA LYS A 31 27.80 -2.31 4.62
C LYS A 31 26.68 -2.48 5.62
N ASN A 32 26.05 -3.65 5.63
CA ASN A 32 25.17 -4.04 6.72
C ASN A 32 25.97 -4.05 8.03
N ASP A 33 25.54 -3.25 9.00
CA ASP A 33 26.13 -3.24 10.34
C ASP A 33 25.94 -4.64 10.94
N SER A 34 27.04 -5.32 11.28
CA SER A 34 27.00 -6.66 11.85
C SER A 34 26.26 -6.70 13.19
N ASN A 35 26.04 -5.55 13.83
CA ASN A 35 25.18 -5.40 15.00
C ASN A 35 23.67 -5.42 14.68
N GLU A 36 23.27 -5.24 13.42
CA GLU A 36 21.88 -5.29 12.95
C GLU A 36 21.48 -6.68 12.41
N VAL A 37 22.44 -7.60 12.25
CA VAL A 37 22.18 -9.00 11.87
C VAL A 37 21.69 -9.76 13.10
N VAL A 38 20.40 -10.13 13.11
CA VAL A 38 19.78 -10.91 14.18
C VAL A 38 20.23 -12.36 14.07
N LYS A 39 20.99 -12.86 15.05
CA LYS A 39 21.41 -14.26 15.12
C LYS A 39 20.22 -15.17 15.49
N ALA A 40 20.29 -16.44 15.13
CA ALA A 40 19.28 -17.43 15.49
C ALA A 40 19.11 -17.47 17.04
N GLY A 41 17.91 -17.12 17.52
CA GLY A 41 17.58 -17.06 18.95
C GLY A 41 17.57 -15.65 19.56
N GLU A 42 18.04 -14.61 18.85
CA GLU A 42 17.96 -13.23 19.34
C GLU A 42 16.66 -12.54 18.91
N LYS A 43 16.14 -11.65 19.78
CA LYS A 43 14.98 -10.82 19.45
C LYS A 43 15.38 -9.76 18.43
N LEU A 44 14.48 -9.46 17.49
CA LEU A 44 14.68 -8.36 16.53
C LEU A 44 15.01 -7.06 17.27
N LYS A 45 16.21 -6.51 17.03
CA LYS A 45 16.56 -5.18 17.54
C LYS A 45 15.66 -4.15 16.86
N GLN A 46 15.06 -3.26 17.65
CA GLN A 46 14.23 -2.21 17.08
C GLN A 46 15.12 -1.27 16.24
N SER A 47 14.75 -1.07 14.98
CA SER A 47 15.44 -0.11 14.11
C SER A 47 15.56 1.26 14.78
N LYS A 48 16.73 1.92 14.66
CA LYS A 48 16.96 3.30 15.13
C LYS A 48 15.87 4.28 14.65
N LYS A 49 15.24 3.99 13.50
CA LYS A 49 14.12 4.76 12.95
C LYS A 49 12.80 4.54 13.71
N LYS A 50 12.54 3.31 14.18
CA LYS A 50 11.39 3.00 15.04
C LYS A 50 11.53 3.62 16.43
N ALA A 51 12.74 3.62 17.00
CA ALA A 51 13.02 4.19 18.31
C ALA A 51 12.82 5.72 18.36
N LYS A 52 13.02 6.42 17.23
CA LYS A 52 12.80 7.87 17.09
C LYS A 52 11.38 8.26 16.69
N MET A 53 10.48 7.30 16.46
CA MET A 53 9.10 7.64 16.10
C MET A 53 8.35 8.17 17.32
N PRO A 54 7.43 9.15 17.15
CA PRO A 54 6.58 9.64 18.24
C PRO A 54 5.77 8.54 18.94
N SER A 55 5.50 7.43 18.25
CA SER A 55 4.82 6.25 18.80
C SER A 55 5.68 5.43 19.76
N ALA A 56 6.99 5.67 19.85
CA ALA A 56 7.90 5.01 20.80
C ALA A 56 7.88 5.70 22.18
N CYS A 57 7.47 6.96 22.25
CA CYS A 57 7.20 7.66 23.49
C CYS A 57 5.74 7.41 23.90
N THR A 58 5.53 6.62 24.95
CA THR A 58 4.20 6.33 25.52
C THR A 58 3.67 7.45 26.41
N ASP A 59 4.42 8.54 26.60
CA ASP A 59 4.10 9.65 27.52
C ASP A 59 3.03 10.63 26.99
N SER A 60 2.26 10.26 25.96
CA SER A 60 1.18 11.12 25.52
C SER A 60 0.01 11.05 26.51
N GLN A 61 -0.16 12.07 27.35
CA GLN A 61 -1.37 12.26 28.17
C GLN A 61 -2.61 12.68 27.35
N ARG A 62 -2.56 12.58 26.02
CA ARG A 62 -3.67 12.95 25.15
C ARG A 62 -4.69 11.82 25.17
N ASP A 63 -5.77 12.01 25.92
CA ASP A 63 -6.99 11.20 25.80
C ASP A 63 -7.67 11.55 24.48
N TRP A 64 -7.56 10.65 23.50
CA TRP A 64 -8.22 10.78 22.20
C TRP A 64 -9.72 10.36 22.24
N GLY A 65 -10.24 10.09 23.45
CA GLY A 65 -11.61 9.63 23.69
C GLY A 65 -11.84 8.17 23.28
N LYS A 66 -13.09 7.69 23.46
CA LYS A 66 -13.52 6.33 23.07
C LYS A 66 -13.82 6.17 21.58
N GLY A 67 -13.26 7.03 20.72
CA GLY A 67 -13.53 7.07 19.28
C GLY A 67 -12.69 6.08 18.46
N MET A 68 -13.05 5.89 17.18
CA MET A 68 -12.40 4.91 16.29
C MET A 68 -11.15 5.43 15.55
N ALA A 69 -10.62 6.60 15.93
CA ALA A 69 -9.52 7.24 15.21
C ALA A 69 -8.17 6.52 15.37
N CYS A 70 -7.92 5.97 16.56
CA CYS A 70 -6.64 5.35 16.94
C CYS A 70 -6.75 3.87 17.28
N VAL A 71 -7.94 3.27 17.12
CA VAL A 71 -8.17 1.88 17.51
C VAL A 71 -7.44 0.92 16.57
N GLY A 72 -6.79 -0.07 17.19
CA GLY A 72 -6.21 -1.22 16.50
C GLY A 72 -7.26 -2.29 16.17
N ARG A 73 -6.81 -3.34 15.49
CA ARG A 73 -7.59 -4.57 15.34
C ARG A 73 -7.72 -5.26 16.69
N THR A 74 -8.91 -5.79 16.97
CA THR A 74 -9.18 -6.71 18.08
C THR A 74 -8.91 -8.16 17.69
N LYS A 75 -8.99 -8.47 16.38
CA LYS A 75 -8.73 -9.80 15.81
C LYS A 75 -8.06 -9.72 14.44
N GLU A 76 -7.43 -10.80 14.01
CA GLU A 76 -6.84 -10.88 12.67
C GLU A 76 -7.44 -12.05 11.90
N CYS A 77 -7.75 -11.85 10.61
CA CYS A 77 -8.18 -12.93 9.74
C CYS A 77 -7.03 -13.90 9.50
N THR A 78 -7.17 -15.10 10.08
CA THR A 78 -6.23 -16.24 9.97
C THR A 78 -6.76 -17.34 9.05
N ILE A 79 -8.01 -17.25 8.58
CA ILE A 79 -8.63 -18.24 7.68
C ILE A 79 -7.86 -18.35 6.36
N VAL A 80 -7.32 -17.23 5.88
CA VAL A 80 -6.49 -17.14 4.67
C VAL A 80 -5.28 -16.25 4.93
N PRO A 81 -4.15 -16.45 4.21
CA PRO A 81 -2.96 -15.62 4.38
C PRO A 81 -3.20 -14.16 3.95
N SER A 82 -2.26 -13.28 4.30
CA SER A 82 -2.39 -11.85 3.99
C SER A 82 -2.37 -11.53 2.50
N ASN A 83 -1.63 -12.32 1.70
CA ASN A 83 -1.55 -12.22 0.24
C ASN A 83 -2.60 -13.07 -0.50
N HIS A 84 -3.70 -13.44 0.16
CA HIS A 84 -4.77 -14.23 -0.46
C HIS A 84 -5.51 -13.44 -1.56
N TYR A 85 -5.60 -14.04 -2.75
CA TYR A 85 -6.41 -13.57 -3.87
C TYR A 85 -7.82 -14.18 -3.83
N GLY A 86 -8.80 -13.44 -4.36
CA GLY A 86 -10.18 -13.92 -4.44
C GLY A 86 -11.00 -13.72 -3.15
N PRO A 87 -12.20 -14.31 -3.05
CA PRO A 87 -13.11 -14.12 -1.91
C PRO A 87 -12.53 -14.63 -0.59
N ILE A 88 -12.95 -14.04 0.53
CA ILE A 88 -12.64 -14.56 1.86
C ILE A 88 -13.69 -15.62 2.23
N PRO A 89 -13.29 -16.84 2.63
CA PRO A 89 -14.24 -17.86 3.06
C PRO A 89 -15.16 -17.36 4.18
N GLY A 90 -16.46 -17.60 4.05
CA GLY A 90 -17.47 -17.17 5.02
C GLY A 90 -17.88 -15.70 4.93
N VAL A 91 -17.36 -14.92 3.97
CA VAL A 91 -17.74 -13.51 3.77
C VAL A 91 -18.44 -13.35 2.42
N PRO A 92 -19.80 -13.32 2.38
CA PRO A 92 -20.54 -13.19 1.13
C PRO A 92 -20.51 -11.75 0.58
N VAL A 93 -20.75 -11.62 -0.72
CA VAL A 93 -21.05 -10.32 -1.34
C VAL A 93 -22.24 -9.69 -0.63
N GLY A 94 -22.16 -8.38 -0.38
CA GLY A 94 -23.15 -7.63 0.40
C GLY A 94 -22.84 -7.54 1.88
N ALA A 95 -21.84 -8.26 2.42
CA ALA A 95 -21.41 -8.10 3.81
C ALA A 95 -20.96 -6.65 4.09
N THR A 96 -21.43 -6.09 5.22
CA THR A 96 -21.21 -4.69 5.59
C THR A 96 -20.52 -4.53 6.93
N TRP A 97 -19.67 -3.49 7.05
CA TRP A 97 -19.04 -3.09 8.30
C TRP A 97 -19.05 -1.58 8.47
N LYS A 98 -19.29 -1.09 9.71
CA LYS A 98 -19.32 0.35 10.00
C LYS A 98 -17.94 0.99 9.79
N PHE A 99 -16.86 0.32 10.22
CA PHE A 99 -15.52 0.89 10.23
C PHE A 99 -14.50 0.08 9.42
N ARG A 100 -13.50 0.76 8.87
CA ARG A 100 -12.40 0.15 8.08
C ARG A 100 -11.60 -0.89 8.86
N VAL A 101 -11.46 -0.73 10.18
CA VAL A 101 -10.79 -1.73 11.03
C VAL A 101 -11.52 -3.07 11.00
N GLN A 102 -12.85 -3.09 10.99
CA GLN A 102 -13.65 -4.32 10.94
C GLN A 102 -13.52 -5.02 9.58
N VAL A 103 -13.41 -4.26 8.48
CA VAL A 103 -13.12 -4.80 7.14
C VAL A 103 -11.73 -5.45 7.11
N SER A 104 -10.77 -4.89 7.86
CA SER A 104 -9.42 -5.44 8.02
C SER A 104 -9.39 -6.71 8.86
N GLU A 105 -10.10 -6.71 9.99
CA GLU A 105 -10.29 -7.89 10.84
C GLU A 105 -10.93 -9.05 10.08
N ALA A 106 -11.87 -8.78 9.18
CA ALA A 106 -12.48 -9.78 8.30
C ALA A 106 -11.52 -10.29 7.20
N GLY A 107 -10.38 -9.64 6.97
CA GLY A 107 -9.41 -10.02 5.92
C GLY A 107 -9.77 -9.54 4.51
N VAL A 108 -10.96 -8.96 4.31
CA VAL A 108 -11.44 -8.47 3.01
C VAL A 108 -10.53 -7.36 2.50
N HIS A 109 -10.22 -6.38 3.34
CA HIS A 109 -9.27 -5.31 3.02
C HIS A 109 -8.46 -4.92 4.26
N ARG A 110 -7.23 -5.42 4.33
CA ARG A 110 -6.36 -5.38 5.52
C ARG A 110 -5.82 -3.98 5.88
N PRO A 111 -5.49 -3.08 4.95
CA PRO A 111 -5.10 -1.71 5.30
C PRO A 111 -6.23 -0.96 6.02
N HIS A 112 -5.90 -0.24 7.10
CA HIS A 112 -6.87 0.56 7.84
C HIS A 112 -7.19 1.89 7.13
N VAL A 113 -6.22 2.42 6.39
CA VAL A 113 -6.28 3.75 5.76
C VAL A 113 -6.15 3.64 4.24
N GLY A 114 -5.04 3.05 3.77
CA GLY A 114 -4.73 2.96 2.33
C GLY A 114 -5.86 2.38 1.50
N GLY A 115 -6.06 2.90 0.28
CA GLY A 115 -7.14 2.47 -0.61
C GLY A 115 -6.87 1.12 -1.29
N ILE A 116 -5.60 0.76 -1.48
CA ILE A 116 -5.16 -0.48 -2.15
C ILE A 116 -4.40 -1.35 -1.16
N HIS A 117 -4.66 -2.65 -1.18
CA HIS A 117 -3.89 -3.67 -0.50
C HIS A 117 -3.16 -4.53 -1.54
N GLY A 118 -1.84 -4.50 -1.54
CA GLY A 118 -1.05 -5.26 -2.50
C GLY A 118 0.41 -5.39 -2.11
N ARG A 119 1.18 -6.07 -2.97
CA ARG A 119 2.64 -6.03 -2.96
C ARG A 119 3.12 -5.72 -4.36
N SER A 120 4.08 -4.81 -4.48
CA SER A 120 4.55 -4.32 -5.77
C SER A 120 5.17 -5.41 -6.63
N ASN A 121 5.61 -6.53 -6.08
CA ASN A 121 6.21 -7.67 -6.77
C ASN A 121 5.28 -8.88 -6.94
N ASP A 122 3.99 -8.76 -6.58
CA ASP A 122 3.00 -9.83 -6.73
C ASP A 122 1.75 -9.28 -7.42
N GLY A 123 0.97 -8.47 -6.70
CA GLY A 123 -0.26 -7.86 -7.19
C GLY A 123 -1.09 -7.26 -6.06
N ALA A 124 -2.24 -6.72 -6.41
CA ALA A 124 -3.24 -6.19 -5.50
C ALA A 124 -4.31 -7.24 -5.16
N TYR A 125 -4.58 -7.39 -3.86
CA TYR A 125 -5.55 -8.35 -3.33
C TYR A 125 -6.94 -7.72 -3.15
N SER A 126 -6.98 -6.43 -2.79
CA SER A 126 -8.23 -5.71 -2.59
C SER A 126 -8.08 -4.19 -2.67
N LEU A 127 -9.17 -3.50 -2.96
CA LEU A 127 -9.24 -2.04 -2.95
C LEU A 127 -10.54 -1.51 -2.33
N VAL A 128 -10.54 -0.22 -1.99
CA VAL A 128 -11.69 0.50 -1.42
C VAL A 128 -12.04 1.70 -2.31
N LEU A 129 -13.29 1.74 -2.77
CA LEU A 129 -13.92 2.90 -3.39
C LEU A 129 -14.54 3.77 -2.29
N ALA A 130 -13.84 4.85 -1.92
CA ALA A 130 -14.30 5.80 -0.91
C ALA A 130 -14.57 7.21 -1.48
N GLY A 131 -14.53 7.34 -2.81
CA GLY A 131 -14.51 8.61 -3.53
C GLY A 131 -13.37 9.45 -3.03
N GLY A 132 -12.14 9.10 -3.38
CA GLY A 132 -10.94 9.83 -2.96
C GLY A 132 -10.51 10.90 -3.97
N PHE A 133 -11.05 10.79 -5.18
CA PHE A 133 -10.64 11.49 -6.38
C PHE A 133 -11.88 11.86 -7.17
N GLU A 134 -11.88 13.06 -7.76
CA GLU A 134 -13.03 13.57 -8.49
C GLU A 134 -13.18 12.96 -9.89
N ASP A 135 -12.16 12.25 -10.36
CA ASP A 135 -12.09 11.65 -11.70
C ASP A 135 -12.54 10.19 -11.72
N GLU A 136 -12.85 9.64 -10.54
CA GLU A 136 -13.40 8.30 -10.40
C GLU A 136 -14.85 8.28 -10.89
N VAL A 137 -15.14 7.37 -11.82
CA VAL A 137 -16.47 7.09 -12.35
C VAL A 137 -16.84 5.68 -11.94
N ASP A 138 -17.97 5.51 -11.26
CA ASP A 138 -18.46 4.19 -10.82
C ASP A 138 -19.82 3.88 -11.44
N ARG A 139 -19.86 2.83 -12.27
CA ARG A 139 -21.05 2.32 -12.97
C ARG A 139 -21.56 1.02 -12.36
N GLY A 140 -21.00 0.58 -11.24
CA GLY A 140 -21.40 -0.63 -10.54
C GLY A 140 -20.58 -1.83 -11.02
N ASP A 141 -20.88 -2.34 -12.22
CA ASP A 141 -20.18 -3.45 -12.86
C ASP A 141 -18.78 -3.06 -13.39
N GLU A 142 -18.60 -1.80 -13.76
CA GLU A 142 -17.31 -1.21 -14.12
C GLU A 142 -17.06 0.11 -13.37
N PHE A 143 -15.79 0.45 -13.15
CA PHE A 143 -15.40 1.74 -12.58
C PHE A 143 -13.97 2.12 -12.97
N THR A 144 -13.66 3.42 -12.97
CA THR A 144 -12.30 3.93 -12.99
C THR A 144 -11.80 4.14 -11.56
N TYR A 145 -10.53 3.82 -11.31
CA TYR A 145 -9.91 3.93 -9.99
C TYR A 145 -8.59 4.67 -10.12
N THR A 146 -8.35 5.63 -9.23
CA THR A 146 -7.10 6.39 -9.24
C THR A 146 -6.08 5.77 -8.30
N GLY A 147 -4.82 5.74 -8.74
CA GLY A 147 -3.70 5.30 -7.92
C GLY A 147 -3.55 6.12 -6.63
N SER A 148 -2.71 5.63 -5.73
CA SER A 148 -2.30 6.35 -4.53
C SER A 148 -1.04 7.19 -4.77
N GLY A 149 -0.76 8.13 -3.87
CA GLY A 149 0.42 9.01 -3.96
C GLY A 149 0.14 10.31 -4.70
N GLY A 150 1.21 11.00 -5.11
CA GLY A 150 1.12 12.32 -5.72
C GLY A 150 0.73 13.43 -4.73
N ARG A 151 0.96 13.23 -3.43
CA ARG A 151 0.48 14.09 -2.33
C ARG A 151 1.58 14.31 -1.30
N ASP A 152 1.73 15.53 -0.81
CA ASP A 152 2.57 15.80 0.35
C ASP A 152 1.87 15.35 1.65
N LEU A 153 2.45 14.34 2.30
CA LEU A 153 2.00 13.79 3.58
C LEU A 153 2.94 14.14 4.74
N SER A 154 3.80 15.16 4.56
CA SER A 154 4.62 15.73 5.61
C SER A 154 3.78 16.16 6.83
N GLY A 155 4.40 16.16 8.02
CA GLY A 155 3.68 16.48 9.26
C GLY A 155 2.71 15.39 9.74
N ASN A 156 2.97 14.11 9.41
CA ASN A 156 2.18 12.95 9.84
C ASN A 156 0.72 12.96 9.32
N LYS A 157 0.49 13.60 8.17
CA LYS A 157 -0.81 13.57 7.49
C LYS A 157 -1.10 12.15 6.96
N ARG A 158 -2.39 11.84 6.85
CA ARG A 158 -2.89 10.59 6.23
C ARG A 158 -3.55 10.84 4.88
N ILE A 159 -3.93 12.09 4.62
CA ILE A 159 -4.55 12.61 3.40
C ILE A 159 -3.92 13.98 3.17
N GLY A 160 -3.64 14.31 1.92
CA GLY A 160 -3.11 15.60 1.48
C GLY A 160 -3.67 15.93 0.09
N GLU A 161 -3.40 17.15 -0.37
CA GLU A 161 -3.74 17.59 -1.72
C GLU A 161 -2.72 17.06 -2.73
N HIS A 162 -3.14 16.99 -3.99
CA HIS A 162 -2.23 16.59 -5.06
C HIS A 162 -1.20 17.69 -5.32
N SER A 163 0.07 17.30 -5.34
CA SER A 163 1.19 18.25 -5.41
C SER A 163 2.32 17.80 -6.34
N PHE A 164 2.26 16.58 -6.88
CA PHE A 164 3.20 16.05 -7.86
C PHE A 164 2.62 14.79 -8.52
N ASP A 165 3.22 14.37 -9.64
CA ASP A 165 2.77 13.22 -10.42
C ASP A 165 2.77 11.92 -9.61
N GLN A 166 1.74 11.11 -9.83
CA GLN A 166 1.75 9.73 -9.36
C GLN A 166 2.74 8.90 -10.19
N THR A 167 3.38 7.94 -9.53
CA THR A 167 4.28 6.99 -10.20
C THR A 167 3.72 5.58 -10.14
N LEU A 168 4.08 4.74 -11.12
CA LEU A 168 3.70 3.32 -11.16
C LEU A 168 4.59 2.49 -10.22
N THR A 169 4.58 2.83 -8.94
CA THR A 169 5.36 2.18 -7.89
C THR A 169 4.44 1.64 -6.79
N HIS A 170 4.99 0.86 -5.85
CA HIS A 170 4.27 0.36 -4.66
C HIS A 170 2.90 -0.25 -4.98
N MET A 171 1.82 0.32 -4.45
CA MET A 171 0.46 -0.19 -4.61
C MET A 171 -0.11 0.05 -6.00
N ASN A 172 0.35 1.10 -6.70
CA ASN A 172 -0.06 1.38 -8.08
C ASN A 172 0.50 0.29 -9.00
N ARG A 173 1.79 -0.05 -8.84
CA ARG A 173 2.40 -1.21 -9.51
C ARG A 173 1.69 -2.51 -9.17
N ALA A 174 1.36 -2.71 -7.89
CA ALA A 174 0.64 -3.91 -7.45
C ALA A 174 -0.71 -4.05 -8.18
N LEU A 175 -1.47 -2.96 -8.34
CA LEU A 175 -2.75 -3.02 -9.06
C LEU A 175 -2.55 -3.24 -10.56
N ALA A 176 -1.55 -2.62 -11.18
CA ALA A 176 -1.23 -2.82 -12.59
C ALA A 176 -0.83 -4.28 -12.92
N LEU A 177 -0.10 -4.95 -12.01
CA LEU A 177 0.25 -6.37 -12.14
C LEU A 177 -0.96 -7.33 -12.14
N ASN A 178 -2.15 -6.87 -11.76
CA ASN A 178 -3.36 -7.68 -11.87
C ASN A 178 -3.92 -7.73 -13.30
N CYS A 179 -3.54 -6.77 -14.15
CA CYS A 179 -3.91 -6.76 -15.56
C CYS A 179 -3.23 -7.94 -16.28
N ASP A 180 -3.97 -8.67 -17.10
CA ASP A 180 -3.39 -9.71 -17.97
C ASP A 180 -2.80 -9.04 -19.22
N ALA A 181 -1.70 -8.31 -18.99
CA ALA A 181 -0.87 -7.64 -19.99
C ALA A 181 0.53 -7.41 -19.39
N PRO A 182 1.59 -7.33 -20.21
CA PRO A 182 2.92 -6.91 -19.75
C PRO A 182 2.86 -5.55 -19.02
N LEU A 183 3.71 -5.39 -18.00
CA LEU A 183 3.80 -4.14 -17.26
C LEU A 183 4.47 -3.07 -18.15
N ASP A 184 3.81 -1.92 -18.32
CA ASP A 184 4.35 -0.72 -19.00
C ASP A 184 4.13 0.49 -18.08
N ASP A 185 5.21 1.09 -17.62
CA ASP A 185 5.21 2.21 -16.69
C ASP A 185 5.09 3.59 -17.36
N LYS A 186 5.13 3.65 -18.69
CA LYS A 186 5.07 4.88 -19.49
C LYS A 186 3.69 5.11 -20.08
N ASN A 187 3.10 4.07 -20.68
CA ASN A 187 1.84 4.18 -21.41
C ASN A 187 0.70 3.41 -20.72
N GLY A 188 1.04 2.55 -19.77
CA GLY A 188 0.11 1.57 -19.23
C GLY A 188 -0.17 0.43 -20.21
N ALA A 189 -1.14 -0.41 -19.89
CA ALA A 189 -1.48 -1.55 -20.74
C ALA A 189 -2.97 -1.92 -20.67
N GLU A 190 -3.46 -2.54 -21.73
CA GLU A 190 -4.81 -3.07 -21.86
C GLU A 190 -4.77 -4.58 -22.11
N SER A 191 -5.56 -5.32 -21.35
CA SER A 191 -5.62 -6.77 -21.44
C SER A 191 -6.47 -7.22 -22.62
N LYS A 192 -5.93 -8.16 -23.41
CA LYS A 192 -6.70 -8.85 -24.46
C LYS A 192 -7.70 -9.86 -23.90
N ASN A 193 -7.40 -10.43 -22.74
CA ASN A 193 -8.27 -11.36 -22.01
C ASN A 193 -8.36 -10.94 -20.55
N TRP A 194 -9.09 -9.85 -20.28
CA TRP A 194 -9.20 -9.28 -18.92
C TRP A 194 -9.67 -10.29 -17.87
N ARG A 195 -10.39 -11.34 -18.29
CA ARG A 195 -10.83 -12.44 -17.41
C ARG A 195 -9.69 -13.34 -16.95
N ALA A 196 -8.51 -13.32 -17.56
CA ALA A 196 -7.32 -14.03 -17.08
C ALA A 196 -6.58 -13.27 -15.98
N GLY A 197 -6.82 -11.97 -15.83
CA GLY A 197 -6.18 -11.12 -14.80
C GLY A 197 -6.45 -11.59 -13.36
N LYS A 198 -5.57 -11.17 -12.45
CA LYS A 198 -5.67 -11.54 -11.02
C LYS A 198 -6.88 -10.86 -10.37
N PRO A 199 -7.68 -11.58 -9.55
CA PRO A 199 -8.91 -11.04 -8.97
C PRO A 199 -8.62 -10.03 -7.85
N VAL A 200 -9.39 -8.94 -7.81
CA VAL A 200 -9.34 -7.90 -6.77
C VAL A 200 -10.66 -7.89 -6.01
N ARG A 201 -10.62 -8.02 -4.68
CA ARG A 201 -11.82 -7.78 -3.86
C ARG A 201 -12.12 -6.27 -3.81
N VAL A 202 -13.35 -5.88 -4.10
CA VAL A 202 -13.77 -4.48 -4.07
C VAL A 202 -14.68 -4.22 -2.89
N VAL A 203 -14.37 -3.16 -2.14
CA VAL A 203 -15.20 -2.66 -1.06
C VAL A 203 -15.66 -1.25 -1.41
N ARG A 204 -16.97 -0.98 -1.39
CA ARG A 204 -17.52 0.37 -1.53
C ARG A 204 -17.77 0.97 -0.15
N SER A 205 -17.30 2.19 0.10
CA SER A 205 -17.53 2.93 1.34
C SER A 205 -18.62 3.98 1.13
N SER A 206 -19.43 4.26 2.15
CA SER A 206 -20.46 5.31 2.11
C SER A 206 -19.89 6.70 1.84
N LYS A 207 -18.59 6.92 2.09
CA LYS A 207 -17.88 8.14 1.70
C LYS A 207 -17.89 8.38 0.18
N GLY A 208 -18.01 7.31 -0.61
CA GLY A 208 -18.11 7.39 -2.07
C GLY A 208 -19.45 7.91 -2.59
N ARG A 209 -20.48 8.09 -1.74
CA ARG A 209 -21.82 8.57 -2.15
C ARG A 209 -21.80 9.91 -2.88
N ARG A 210 -20.76 10.72 -2.65
CA ARG A 210 -20.57 12.01 -3.35
C ARG A 210 -20.31 11.87 -4.86
N ILE A 211 -19.80 10.71 -5.32
CA ILE A 211 -19.47 10.47 -6.73
C ILE A 211 -20.15 9.21 -7.30
N SER A 212 -20.69 8.34 -6.46
CA SER A 212 -21.25 7.05 -6.87
C SER A 212 -22.60 6.78 -6.20
N LYS A 213 -23.62 6.50 -7.02
CA LYS A 213 -24.92 5.99 -6.56
C LYS A 213 -24.88 4.55 -6.04
N TYR A 214 -23.78 3.82 -6.28
CA TYR A 214 -23.60 2.43 -5.86
C TYR A 214 -22.96 2.29 -4.49
N ALA A 215 -22.40 3.38 -3.95
CA ALA A 215 -21.88 3.42 -2.59
C ALA A 215 -22.99 3.09 -1.58
N PRO A 216 -22.70 2.30 -0.53
CA PRO A 216 -23.70 1.97 0.48
C PRO A 216 -24.13 3.21 1.25
N GLU A 217 -25.32 3.15 1.84
CA GLU A 217 -25.83 4.24 2.69
C GLU A 217 -24.90 4.53 3.87
N GLU A 218 -24.41 3.47 4.51
CA GLU A 218 -23.49 3.55 5.64
C GLU A 218 -22.35 2.54 5.53
N GLY A 219 -21.22 2.89 6.15
CA GLY A 219 -20.11 1.97 6.37
C GLY A 219 -19.38 1.56 5.10
N ASN A 220 -19.09 0.28 5.00
CA ASN A 220 -18.26 -0.33 3.96
C ASN A 220 -18.92 -1.66 3.56
N ARG A 221 -19.19 -1.88 2.28
CA ARG A 221 -19.83 -3.10 1.74
C ARG A 221 -18.86 -3.84 0.81
N TYR A 222 -18.76 -5.15 0.97
CA TYR A 222 -18.00 -6.00 0.05
C TYR A 222 -18.84 -6.28 -1.20
N ASP A 223 -18.38 -5.82 -2.37
CA ASP A 223 -19.14 -5.86 -3.63
C ASP A 223 -18.60 -6.92 -4.61
N GLY A 224 -17.78 -7.85 -4.13
CA GLY A 224 -17.33 -9.00 -4.90
C GLY A 224 -15.97 -8.82 -5.56
N ILE A 225 -15.79 -9.54 -6.67
CA ILE A 225 -14.51 -9.68 -7.37
C ILE A 225 -14.56 -8.92 -8.69
N TYR A 226 -13.54 -8.10 -8.91
CA TYR A 226 -13.30 -7.36 -10.14
C TYR A 226 -11.92 -7.73 -10.69
N LYS A 227 -11.66 -7.33 -11.93
CA LYS A 227 -10.38 -7.53 -12.61
C LYS A 227 -9.99 -6.26 -13.34
N VAL A 228 -8.67 -6.04 -13.47
CA VAL A 228 -8.13 -4.87 -14.17
C VAL A 228 -8.20 -5.14 -15.67
N VAL A 229 -9.04 -4.40 -16.37
CA VAL A 229 -9.16 -4.46 -17.84
C VAL A 229 -7.99 -3.74 -18.49
N LYS A 230 -7.69 -2.54 -18.01
CA LYS A 230 -6.57 -1.71 -18.47
C LYS A 230 -6.16 -0.71 -17.40
N TYR A 231 -4.98 -0.13 -17.56
CA TYR A 231 -4.47 0.98 -16.75
C TYR A 231 -3.66 1.90 -17.65
N TRP A 232 -3.66 3.20 -17.37
CA TRP A 232 -2.98 4.24 -18.14
C TRP A 232 -2.65 5.43 -17.23
N PRO A 233 -1.59 6.21 -17.53
CA PRO A 233 -1.38 7.52 -16.91
C PRO A 233 -2.27 8.57 -17.59
N GLU A 234 -2.79 9.50 -16.81
CA GLU A 234 -3.62 10.62 -17.29
C GLU A 234 -3.42 11.83 -16.37
N ILE A 235 -3.47 13.04 -16.94
CA ILE A 235 -3.46 14.28 -16.16
C ILE A 235 -4.82 14.38 -15.47
N GLY A 236 -4.82 14.31 -14.14
CA GLY A 236 -6.04 14.43 -13.35
C GLY A 236 -6.60 15.86 -13.33
N LYS A 237 -7.78 16.05 -12.74
CA LYS A 237 -8.39 17.39 -12.60
C LYS A 237 -7.56 18.40 -11.82
N CYS A 238 -6.61 17.93 -11.01
CA CYS A 238 -5.72 18.79 -10.23
C CYS A 238 -4.53 19.34 -11.03
N GLY A 239 -4.42 19.01 -12.33
CA GLY A 239 -3.24 19.30 -13.16
C GLY A 239 -2.09 18.37 -12.90
#